data_AF-X1USR4-F1
#
_entry.id   AF-X1USR4-F1
#
_cell.length_a   1.000
_cell.length_b   1.000
_cell.length_c   1.000
_cell.angle_alpha   90.00
_cell.angle_beta   90.00
_cell.angle_gamma   90.00
#
_symmetry.space_group_name_H-M   'P 1'
#
loop_
_entity.id
_entity.type
_entity.pdbx_description
1 polymer ?
#
loop_
_entity_poly.entity_id
_entity_poly.type
_entity_poly.pdbx_seq_one_letter_code
_entity_poly.pdbx_strand_id
1 'polypeptide(L)'
;KEKHPDGYQYSQFCDLYRRWRGKLDYVMRQEHRAGKKAFIDYSDGLSILDLATGELILTQLFLAVWGASNYTYAEATLSQTLPEWIGSHRRSLEYFGCVPRVLVPDNLKSGVSKACKYEPEINPTYTDMAEHYGCAVLPARPRKPRDKAKVEAGVLIAQRWILAVLRHRTFYSLAELNDAIRQCLERLNNRPMRRLKKSRRELFETVDRPNALPLPARPYEYAEWYKSRVNVDYHIEVDH
;
A
#
# COMPACT_ATOMS: atom_id res chain seq x y z
N LYS A 1 -26.37 12.81 -43.90
CA LYS A 1 -27.05 14.04 -44.39
C LYS A 1 -28.21 13.75 -45.33
N GLU A 2 -28.24 12.60 -46.02
CA GLU A 2 -29.37 12.21 -46.88
C GLU A 2 -30.74 12.12 -46.18
N LYS A 3 -30.77 11.78 -44.88
CA LYS A 3 -32.02 11.67 -44.10
C LYS A 3 -32.34 12.86 -43.20
N HIS A 4 -31.36 13.74 -42.94
CA HIS A 4 -31.49 14.89 -42.05
C HIS A 4 -30.63 16.04 -42.60
N PRO A 5 -31.20 16.93 -43.43
CA PRO A 5 -30.48 18.02 -44.08
C PRO A 5 -29.84 18.98 -43.06
N ASP A 6 -30.53 19.24 -41.95
CA ASP A 6 -30.12 20.13 -40.86
C ASP A 6 -29.40 19.39 -39.71
N GLY A 7 -29.11 18.09 -39.89
CA GLY A 7 -28.43 17.29 -38.88
C GLY A 7 -26.96 17.69 -38.69
N TYR A 8 -26.47 17.60 -37.45
CA TYR A 8 -25.05 17.81 -37.16
C TYR A 8 -24.16 16.88 -38.00
N GLN A 9 -23.07 17.43 -38.52
CA GLN A 9 -22.03 16.60 -39.15
C GLN A 9 -21.33 15.76 -38.09
N TYR A 10 -20.77 14.61 -38.48
CA TYR A 10 -20.18 13.65 -37.55
C TYR A 10 -19.13 14.27 -36.61
N SER A 11 -18.30 15.18 -37.11
CA SER A 11 -17.33 15.94 -36.31
C SER A 11 -18.00 16.78 -35.23
N GLN A 12 -19.02 17.55 -35.61
CA GLN A 12 -19.78 18.40 -34.69
C GLN A 12 -20.58 17.58 -33.67
N PHE A 13 -21.16 16.45 -34.08
CA PHE A 13 -21.79 15.50 -33.16
C PHE A 13 -20.77 14.94 -32.16
N CYS A 14 -19.60 14.49 -32.62
CA CYS A 14 -18.53 13.99 -31.74
C CYS A 14 -18.08 15.04 -30.73
N ASP A 15 -17.95 16.30 -31.15
CA ASP A 15 -17.50 17.38 -30.27
C ASP A 15 -18.59 17.77 -29.26
N LEU A 16 -19.85 17.86 -29.67
CA LEU A 16 -20.98 18.08 -28.77
C LEU A 16 -21.14 16.92 -27.78
N TYR A 17 -21.00 15.68 -28.26
CA TYR A 17 -21.02 14.48 -27.42
C TYR A 17 -19.85 14.45 -26.43
N ARG A 18 -18.62 14.79 -26.84
CA ARG A 18 -17.47 14.89 -25.93
C ARG A 18 -17.65 15.97 -24.87
N ARG A 19 -18.19 17.13 -25.25
CA ARG A 19 -18.51 18.23 -24.32
C ARG A 19 -19.61 17.83 -23.33
N TRP A 20 -20.65 17.16 -23.80
CA TRP A 20 -21.71 16.63 -22.95
C TRP A 20 -21.19 15.53 -22.01
N ARG A 21 -20.41 14.57 -22.54
CA ARG A 21 -19.77 13.50 -21.76
C ARG A 21 -18.82 14.05 -20.69
N GLY A 22 -18.09 15.13 -20.99
CA GLY A 22 -17.22 15.81 -20.03
C GLY A 22 -17.95 16.52 -18.90
N LYS A 23 -19.26 16.78 -19.04
CA LYS A 23 -20.12 17.35 -17.99
C LYS A 23 -20.75 16.28 -17.09
N LEU A 24 -20.67 15.00 -17.47
CA LEU A 24 -21.27 13.91 -16.71
C LEU A 24 -20.31 13.45 -15.62
N ASP A 25 -20.71 13.67 -14.36
CA ASP A 25 -19.95 13.20 -13.22
C ASP A 25 -20.25 11.73 -12.91
N TYR A 26 -19.89 10.83 -13.82
CA TYR A 26 -20.04 9.39 -13.58
C TYR A 26 -18.99 8.90 -12.58
N VAL A 27 -19.40 8.76 -11.32
CA VAL A 27 -18.63 8.05 -10.29
C VAL A 27 -19.04 6.58 -10.31
N MET A 28 -18.14 5.70 -10.76
CA MET A 28 -18.32 4.27 -10.51
C MET A 28 -18.12 4.03 -9.01
N ARG A 29 -19.15 3.55 -8.32
CA ARG A 29 -19.02 3.12 -6.92
C ARG A 29 -18.13 1.88 -6.89
N GLN A 30 -16.88 2.04 -6.44
CA GLN A 30 -15.97 0.93 -6.23
C GLN A 30 -16.51 0.04 -5.08
N GLU A 31 -16.90 -1.19 -5.40
CA GLU A 31 -17.23 -2.19 -4.38
C GLU A 31 -15.94 -2.78 -3.82
N HIS A 32 -15.67 -2.50 -2.55
CA HIS A 32 -14.62 -3.17 -1.80
C HIS A 32 -15.20 -4.46 -1.20
N ARG A 33 -15.16 -5.54 -1.99
CA ARG A 33 -15.56 -6.88 -1.51
C ARG A 33 -14.67 -7.28 -0.33
N ALA A 34 -15.29 -7.82 0.70
CA ALA A 34 -14.60 -8.26 1.90
C ALA A 34 -13.57 -9.35 1.58
N GLY A 35 -12.43 -9.33 2.28
CA GLY A 35 -11.32 -10.27 2.11
C GLY A 35 -10.49 -10.04 0.83
N LYS A 36 -10.94 -9.16 -0.07
CA LYS A 36 -10.39 -9.11 -1.44
C LYS A 36 -9.12 -8.28 -1.57
N LYS A 37 -9.09 -7.07 -1.01
CA LYS A 37 -8.03 -6.09 -1.29
C LYS A 37 -7.47 -5.48 -0.02
N ALA A 38 -6.16 -5.49 0.11
CA ALA A 38 -5.43 -4.57 0.97
C ALA A 38 -4.66 -3.58 0.09
N PHE A 39 -4.67 -2.32 0.48
CA PHE A 39 -4.01 -1.25 -0.22
C PHE A 39 -2.75 -0.86 0.52
N ILE A 40 -1.67 -0.70 -0.24
CA ILE A 40 -0.34 -0.49 0.30
C ILE A 40 0.14 0.88 -0.13
N ASP A 41 0.62 1.65 0.85
CA ASP A 41 1.15 2.98 0.63
C ASP A 41 2.41 3.22 1.48
N TYR A 42 3.22 4.15 1.01
CA TYR A 42 4.36 4.69 1.72
C TYR A 42 4.28 6.21 1.70
N SER A 43 4.50 6.83 2.85
CA SER A 43 4.60 8.27 2.98
C SER A 43 5.78 8.67 3.84
N ASP A 44 6.12 9.95 3.83
CA ASP A 44 7.10 10.47 4.78
C ASP A 44 6.64 10.23 6.23
N GLY A 45 7.59 9.80 7.06
CA GLY A 45 7.38 9.49 8.47
C GLY A 45 7.81 10.62 9.41
N LEU A 46 7.97 10.29 10.69
CA LEU A 46 8.61 11.18 11.67
C LEU A 46 10.13 11.03 11.60
N SER A 47 10.85 11.82 12.37
CA SER A 47 12.31 11.69 12.54
C SER A 47 12.66 10.98 13.84
N ILE A 48 13.84 10.36 13.84
CA ILE A 48 14.54 9.86 15.01
C ILE A 48 15.75 10.77 15.23
N LEU A 49 16.04 11.12 16.48
CA LEU A 49 17.24 11.87 16.84
C LEU A 49 18.37 10.89 17.18
N ASP A 50 19.45 10.94 16.41
CA ASP A 50 20.69 10.25 16.76
C ASP A 50 21.38 10.98 17.92
N LEU A 51 21.55 10.29 19.05
CA LEU A 51 22.17 10.86 20.24
C LEU A 51 23.69 11.06 20.11
N ALA A 52 24.35 10.32 19.23
CA ALA A 52 25.79 10.41 19.03
C ALA A 52 26.14 11.62 18.16
N THR A 53 25.34 11.92 17.14
CA THR A 53 25.61 12.98 16.16
C THR A 53 24.75 14.22 16.36
N GLY A 54 23.59 14.10 17.02
CA GLY A 54 22.57 15.14 17.10
C GLY A 54 21.75 15.33 15.82
N GLU A 55 21.95 14.47 14.81
CA GLU A 55 21.25 14.57 13.53
C GLU A 55 19.86 13.93 13.56
N LEU A 56 18.95 14.46 12.73
CA LEU A 56 17.63 13.89 12.53
C LEU A 56 17.64 12.90 11.38
N ILE A 57 17.40 11.63 11.71
CA ILE A 57 17.22 10.54 10.76
C ILE A 57 15.75 10.52 10.35
N LEU A 58 15.48 10.87 9.08
CA LEU A 58 14.13 10.82 8.53
C LEU A 58 13.69 9.36 8.33
N THR A 59 12.46 9.05 8.75
CA THR A 59 11.84 7.75 8.52
C THR A 59 10.77 7.82 7.46
N GLN A 60 10.31 6.66 7.03
CA GLN A 60 9.22 6.46 6.09
C GLN A 60 8.12 5.67 6.81
N LEU A 61 6.85 6.01 6.57
CA LEU A 61 5.70 5.33 7.15
C LEU A 61 5.10 4.37 6.12
N PHE A 62 5.22 3.07 6.39
CA PHE A 62 4.50 2.02 5.68
C PHE A 62 3.06 1.93 6.16
N LEU A 63 2.11 1.77 5.24
CA LEU A 63 0.70 1.58 5.53
C LEU A 63 0.11 0.44 4.71
N ALA A 64 -0.62 -0.47 5.38
CA ALA A 64 -1.45 -1.47 4.73
C ALA A 64 -2.89 -1.36 5.24
N VAL A 65 -3.85 -1.13 4.34
CA VAL A 65 -5.25 -0.85 4.70
C VAL A 65 -6.23 -1.77 3.96
N TRP A 66 -7.05 -2.52 4.71
CA TRP A 66 -8.09 -3.36 4.14
C TRP A 66 -9.22 -2.53 3.52
N GLY A 67 -9.60 -2.85 2.28
CA GLY A 67 -10.56 -2.05 1.53
C GLY A 67 -11.99 -2.02 2.10
N ALA A 68 -12.45 -3.12 2.71
CA ALA A 68 -13.82 -3.21 3.21
C ALA A 68 -13.94 -2.60 4.62
N SER A 69 -13.16 -3.10 5.58
CA SER A 69 -13.16 -2.68 6.99
C SER A 69 -12.39 -1.40 7.30
N ASN A 70 -11.46 -0.98 6.42
CA ASN A 70 -10.42 0.01 6.73
C ASN A 70 -9.53 -0.39 7.91
N TYR A 71 -9.41 -1.68 8.24
CA TYR A 71 -8.44 -2.15 9.23
C TYR A 71 -7.04 -1.90 8.73
N THR A 72 -6.22 -1.28 9.58
CA THR A 72 -4.95 -0.70 9.17
C THR A 72 -3.80 -1.35 9.91
N TYR A 73 -2.69 -1.55 9.20
CA TYR A 73 -1.37 -1.74 9.77
C TYR A 73 -0.49 -0.54 9.40
N ALA A 74 0.42 -0.17 10.30
CA ALA A 74 1.34 0.94 10.11
C ALA A 74 2.65 0.68 10.85
N GLU A 75 3.77 1.04 10.24
CA GLU A 75 5.09 1.04 10.88
C GLU A 75 6.03 2.05 10.22
N ALA A 76 7.00 2.53 10.97
CA ALA A 76 8.12 3.31 10.46
C ALA A 76 9.25 2.38 9.99
N THR A 77 9.85 2.74 8.85
CA THR A 77 11.08 2.14 8.29
C THR A 77 12.09 3.25 7.98
N LEU A 78 13.38 2.90 7.87
CA LEU A 78 14.42 3.88 7.52
C LEU A 78 14.45 4.21 6.02
N SER A 79 13.95 3.31 5.20
CA SER A 79 13.99 3.38 3.75
C SER A 79 12.75 2.74 3.13
N GLN A 80 12.67 2.81 1.80
CA GLN A 80 11.70 2.07 1.00
C GLN A 80 12.41 1.08 0.06
N THR A 81 13.59 0.59 0.45
CA THR A 81 14.34 -0.41 -0.32
C THR A 81 13.59 -1.74 -0.32
N LEU A 82 13.93 -2.61 -1.28
CA LEU A 82 13.23 -3.88 -1.48
C LEU A 82 13.19 -4.78 -0.22
N PRO A 83 14.27 -4.94 0.57
CA PRO A 83 14.22 -5.74 1.80
C PRO A 83 13.19 -5.21 2.80
N GLU A 84 13.16 -3.89 3.01
CA GLU A 84 12.23 -3.21 3.90
C GLU A 84 10.80 -3.29 3.39
N TRP A 85 10.61 -3.14 2.07
CA TRP A 85 9.30 -3.32 1.42
C TRP A 85 8.73 -4.70 1.68
N ILE A 86 9.52 -5.76 1.40
CA ILE A 86 9.13 -7.16 1.62
C ILE A 86 8.91 -7.43 3.11
N GLY A 87 9.81 -6.96 3.96
CA GLY A 87 9.70 -7.09 5.41
C GLY A 87 8.43 -6.43 5.97
N SER A 88 8.04 -5.28 5.44
CA SER A 88 6.84 -4.57 5.88
C SER A 88 5.56 -5.28 5.47
N HIS A 89 5.53 -5.87 4.27
CA HIS A 89 4.43 -6.74 3.86
C HIS A 89 4.30 -7.94 4.78
N ARG A 90 5.42 -8.64 5.02
CA ARG A 90 5.46 -9.80 5.92
C ARG A 90 4.87 -9.46 7.30
N ARG A 91 5.40 -8.43 7.96
CA ARG A 91 4.93 -7.99 9.29
C ARG A 91 3.47 -7.56 9.29
N SER A 92 3.00 -6.94 8.21
CA SER A 92 1.58 -6.57 8.09
C SER A 92 0.65 -7.78 7.97
N LEU A 93 1.03 -8.79 7.18
CA LEU A 93 0.26 -10.03 7.02
C LEU A 93 0.24 -10.84 8.33
N GLU A 94 1.38 -10.90 9.03
CA GLU A 94 1.50 -11.46 10.38
C GLU A 94 0.57 -10.74 11.36
N TYR A 95 0.55 -9.40 11.36
CA TYR A 95 -0.34 -8.60 12.21
C TYR A 95 -1.83 -8.85 11.90
N PHE A 96 -2.19 -9.00 10.63
CA PHE A 96 -3.57 -9.33 10.26
C PHE A 96 -3.95 -10.78 10.60
N GLY A 97 -2.96 -11.68 10.67
CA GLY A 97 -3.18 -13.12 10.85
C GLY A 97 -3.85 -13.78 9.65
N CYS A 98 -3.86 -13.13 8.48
CA CYS A 98 -4.43 -13.62 7.23
C CYS A 98 -3.91 -12.81 6.05
N VAL A 99 -4.16 -13.29 4.82
CA VAL A 99 -3.66 -12.67 3.58
C VAL A 99 -4.83 -12.17 2.72
N PRO A 100 -4.79 -10.94 2.19
CA PRO A 100 -5.78 -10.47 1.22
C PRO A 100 -5.61 -11.21 -0.12
N ARG A 101 -6.69 -11.36 -0.90
CA ARG A 101 -6.56 -11.96 -2.25
C ARG A 101 -5.71 -11.12 -3.20
N VAL A 102 -5.68 -9.80 -2.98
CA VAL A 102 -4.97 -8.83 -3.81
C VAL A 102 -4.30 -7.78 -2.93
N LEU A 103 -2.99 -7.61 -3.11
CA LEU A 103 -2.23 -6.47 -2.64
C LEU A 103 -2.24 -5.38 -3.72
N VAL A 104 -2.61 -4.16 -3.33
CA VAL A 104 -2.75 -3.03 -4.26
C VAL A 104 -1.78 -1.92 -3.86
N PRO A 105 -0.53 -1.94 -4.35
CA PRO A 105 0.42 -0.86 -4.10
C PRO A 105 0.05 0.40 -4.89
N ASP A 106 0.18 1.57 -4.24
CA ASP A 106 -0.05 2.88 -4.86
C ASP A 106 1.12 3.29 -5.77
N ASN A 107 2.35 3.12 -5.30
CA ASN A 107 3.57 3.49 -6.02
C ASN A 107 4.47 2.28 -6.24
N LEU A 108 4.53 1.80 -7.48
CA LEU A 108 5.41 0.70 -7.87
C LEU A 108 6.90 1.04 -7.75
N LYS A 109 7.32 2.30 -7.62
CA LYS A 109 8.75 2.64 -7.58
C LYS A 109 9.51 1.97 -6.43
N SER A 110 8.86 1.72 -5.30
CA SER A 110 9.46 1.05 -4.14
C SER A 110 9.49 -0.48 -4.28
N GLY A 111 8.76 -1.02 -5.27
CA GLY A 111 8.71 -2.44 -5.62
C GLY A 111 9.17 -2.74 -7.05
N VAL A 112 9.93 -1.84 -7.69
CA VAL A 112 10.41 -1.98 -9.07
C VAL A 112 11.87 -1.51 -9.18
N SER A 113 12.75 -2.42 -9.57
CA SER A 113 14.10 -2.08 -10.01
C SER A 113 14.01 -1.36 -11.36
N LYS A 114 14.54 -0.13 -11.43
CA LYS A 114 14.55 0.79 -12.60
C LYS A 114 13.18 1.27 -13.10
N ALA A 115 13.04 2.58 -13.14
CA ALA A 115 11.86 3.28 -13.64
C ALA A 115 11.59 2.95 -15.12
N CYS A 116 10.64 2.05 -15.40
CA CYS A 116 10.09 1.88 -16.75
C CYS A 116 8.82 2.72 -16.91
N LYS A 117 8.77 3.53 -17.97
CA LYS A 117 7.72 4.52 -18.27
C LYS A 117 6.47 3.88 -18.90
N TYR A 118 6.51 2.58 -19.20
CA TYR A 118 5.42 1.76 -19.74
C TYR A 118 5.41 0.44 -18.97
N GLU A 119 4.25 0.08 -18.39
CA GLU A 119 3.99 -1.10 -17.53
C GLU A 119 5.16 -1.58 -16.67
N PRO A 120 5.23 -1.20 -15.38
CA PRO A 120 6.32 -1.68 -14.54
C PRO A 120 6.14 -3.18 -14.32
N GLU A 121 7.04 -3.97 -14.90
CA GLU A 121 7.23 -5.37 -14.50
C GLU A 121 7.43 -5.38 -12.98
N ILE A 122 6.60 -6.14 -12.28
CA ILE A 122 6.65 -6.29 -10.83
C ILE A 122 8.02 -6.92 -10.50
N ASN A 123 8.73 -6.40 -9.49
CA ASN A 123 10.01 -6.97 -9.07
C ASN A 123 9.86 -8.48 -8.80
N PRO A 124 10.75 -9.34 -9.33
CA PRO A 124 10.67 -10.79 -9.16
C PRO A 124 10.49 -11.23 -7.71
N THR A 125 11.25 -10.63 -6.77
CA THR A 125 11.14 -10.93 -5.34
C THR A 125 9.77 -10.58 -4.77
N TYR A 126 9.13 -9.54 -5.28
CA TYR A 126 7.77 -9.18 -4.85
C TYR A 126 6.73 -10.14 -5.42
N THR A 127 6.96 -10.65 -6.65
CA THR A 127 6.18 -11.74 -7.24
C THR A 127 6.33 -13.02 -6.41
N ASP A 128 7.56 -13.42 -6.09
CA ASP A 128 7.86 -14.62 -5.28
C ASP A 128 7.16 -14.56 -3.91
N MET A 129 7.21 -13.39 -3.24
CA MET A 129 6.49 -13.18 -2.00
C MET A 129 4.98 -13.30 -2.19
N ALA A 130 4.43 -12.73 -3.26
CA ALA A 130 3.00 -12.81 -3.54
C ALA A 130 2.54 -14.26 -3.79
N GLU A 131 3.33 -15.03 -4.53
CA GLU A 131 3.14 -16.46 -4.76
C GLU A 131 3.21 -17.28 -3.47
N HIS A 132 4.20 -17.02 -2.62
CA HIS A 132 4.33 -17.66 -1.29
C HIS A 132 3.08 -17.47 -0.42
N TYR A 133 2.51 -16.28 -0.43
CA TYR A 133 1.28 -15.96 0.31
C TYR A 133 -0.02 -16.30 -0.46
N GLY A 134 0.07 -16.80 -1.70
CA GLY A 134 -1.07 -17.16 -2.54
C GLY A 134 -1.94 -15.98 -2.96
N CYS A 135 -1.38 -14.77 -3.02
CA CYS A 135 -2.09 -13.54 -3.36
C CYS A 135 -1.59 -12.93 -4.66
N ALA A 136 -2.38 -12.04 -5.26
CA ALA A 136 -1.98 -11.29 -6.45
C ALA A 136 -1.50 -9.88 -6.07
N VAL A 137 -0.49 -9.37 -6.75
CA VAL A 137 -0.12 -7.95 -6.70
C VAL A 137 -0.75 -7.25 -7.90
N LEU A 138 -1.69 -6.34 -7.65
CA LEU A 138 -2.34 -5.54 -8.69
C LEU A 138 -2.13 -4.05 -8.38
N PRO A 139 -1.09 -3.45 -8.96
CA PRO A 139 -0.79 -2.05 -8.75
C PRO A 139 -1.94 -1.14 -9.17
N ALA A 140 -2.12 -0.06 -8.42
CA ALA A 140 -3.20 0.84 -8.71
C ALA A 140 -2.91 1.66 -10.00
N ARG A 141 -3.94 1.85 -10.82
CA ARG A 141 -3.79 2.47 -12.14
C ARG A 141 -3.30 3.93 -12.03
N PRO A 142 -2.19 4.30 -12.70
CA PRO A 142 -1.73 5.69 -12.74
C PRO A 142 -2.79 6.63 -13.32
N ARG A 143 -2.90 7.85 -12.77
CA ARG A 143 -3.76 8.94 -13.28
C ARG A 143 -5.27 8.64 -13.32
N LYS A 144 -5.77 7.70 -12.49
CA LYS A 144 -7.21 7.52 -12.24
C LYS A 144 -7.53 7.67 -10.73
N PRO A 145 -7.60 8.91 -10.21
CA PRO A 145 -7.79 9.20 -8.78
C PRO A 145 -9.07 8.57 -8.19
N ARG A 146 -10.08 8.40 -9.03
CA ARG A 146 -11.44 7.99 -8.61
C ARG A 146 -11.55 6.53 -8.19
N ASP A 147 -10.56 5.68 -8.53
CA ASP A 147 -10.52 4.27 -8.14
C ASP A 147 -10.02 4.06 -6.70
N LYS A 148 -9.51 5.11 -6.05
CA LYS A 148 -8.81 5.06 -4.76
C LYS A 148 -9.44 5.87 -3.64
N ALA A 149 -10.48 6.68 -3.90
CA ALA A 149 -10.97 7.68 -2.95
C ALA A 149 -11.32 7.14 -1.54
N LYS A 150 -11.88 5.93 -1.41
CA LYS A 150 -12.18 5.33 -0.09
C LYS A 150 -10.90 4.96 0.67
N VAL A 151 -9.88 4.53 -0.07
CA VAL A 151 -8.60 4.06 0.45
C VAL A 151 -7.71 5.24 0.80
N GLU A 152 -7.63 6.25 -0.06
CA GLU A 152 -6.96 7.53 0.22
C GLU A 152 -7.52 8.13 1.53
N ALA A 153 -8.84 8.08 1.73
CA ALA A 153 -9.42 8.50 3.00
C ALA A 153 -8.96 7.63 4.20
N GLY A 154 -8.83 6.32 4.03
CA GLY A 154 -8.32 5.40 5.07
C GLY A 154 -6.86 5.67 5.43
N VAL A 155 -6.00 5.84 4.42
CA VAL A 155 -4.58 6.19 4.54
C VAL A 155 -4.41 7.56 5.21
N LEU A 156 -5.13 8.58 4.74
CA LEU A 156 -5.11 9.92 5.34
C LEU A 156 -5.57 9.91 6.80
N ILE A 157 -6.55 9.06 7.13
CA ILE A 157 -6.95 8.86 8.53
C ILE A 157 -5.79 8.25 9.31
N ALA A 158 -5.15 7.19 8.82
CA ALA A 158 -4.02 6.57 9.51
C ALA A 158 -2.89 7.56 9.78
N GLN A 159 -2.48 8.32 8.76
CA GLN A 159 -1.48 9.38 8.89
C GLN A 159 -1.87 10.41 9.96
N ARG A 160 -3.12 10.89 9.97
CA ARG A 160 -3.58 11.85 10.98
C ARG A 160 -3.60 11.27 12.40
N TRP A 161 -3.96 10.00 12.55
CA TRP A 161 -4.04 9.35 13.86
C TRP A 161 -2.69 8.92 14.43
N ILE A 162 -1.68 8.84 13.56
CA ILE A 162 -0.34 8.40 13.94
C ILE A 162 0.60 9.61 13.92
N LEU A 163 0.92 10.13 12.74
CA LEU A 163 1.91 11.20 12.56
C LEU A 163 1.49 12.46 13.31
N ALA A 164 0.23 12.91 13.17
CA ALA A 164 -0.19 14.13 13.84
C ALA A 164 -0.20 13.99 15.37
N VAL A 165 -0.54 12.81 15.90
CA VAL A 165 -0.52 12.56 17.35
C VAL A 165 0.91 12.56 17.90
N LEU A 166 1.84 11.99 17.14
CA LEU A 166 3.22 11.78 17.57
C LEU A 166 4.19 12.92 17.16
N ARG A 167 3.75 13.90 16.37
CA ARG A 167 4.61 14.96 15.77
C ARG A 167 5.44 15.80 16.74
N HIS A 168 5.03 15.88 18.01
CA HIS A 168 5.69 16.69 19.04
C HIS A 168 6.50 15.83 20.02
N ARG A 169 6.60 14.52 19.77
CA ARG A 169 7.40 13.60 20.56
C ARG A 169 8.72 13.34 19.82
N THR A 170 9.81 13.46 20.55
CA THR A 170 11.14 13.05 20.07
C THR A 170 11.33 11.56 20.32
N PHE A 171 11.91 10.88 19.35
CA PHE A 171 12.25 9.46 19.42
C PHE A 171 13.75 9.28 19.23
N TYR A 172 14.32 8.27 19.88
CA TYR A 172 15.76 8.01 19.85
C TYR A 172 16.13 6.68 19.20
N SER A 173 15.11 5.88 18.83
CA SER A 173 15.31 4.66 18.05
C SER A 173 14.09 4.34 17.20
N LEU A 174 14.31 3.56 16.15
CA LEU A 174 13.23 3.06 15.29
C LEU A 174 12.26 2.16 16.08
N ALA A 175 12.77 1.39 17.04
CA ALA A 175 11.96 0.54 17.91
C ALA A 175 11.00 1.38 18.76
N GLU A 176 11.50 2.43 19.41
CA GLU A 176 10.68 3.33 20.24
C GLU A 176 9.58 4.02 19.40
N LEU A 177 9.93 4.51 18.21
CA LEU A 177 8.96 5.10 17.29
C LEU A 177 7.89 4.09 16.90
N ASN A 178 8.28 2.87 16.54
CA ASN A 178 7.33 1.82 16.16
C ASN A 178 6.43 1.36 17.31
N ASP A 179 6.92 1.34 18.54
CA ASP A 179 6.09 1.04 19.71
C ASP A 179 5.04 2.12 19.94
N ALA A 180 5.39 3.40 19.76
CA ALA A 180 4.43 4.50 19.84
C ALA A 180 3.41 4.46 18.68
N ILE A 181 3.86 4.14 17.46
CA ILE A 181 2.97 3.94 16.31
C ILE A 181 1.97 2.82 16.60
N ARG A 182 2.43 1.69 17.17
CA ARG A 182 1.56 0.55 17.52
C ARG A 182 0.46 0.95 18.50
N GLN A 183 0.77 1.78 19.49
CA GLN A 183 -0.25 2.31 20.43
C GLN A 183 -1.30 3.18 19.71
N CYS A 184 -0.87 4.07 18.83
CA CYS A 184 -1.79 4.89 18.02
C CYS A 184 -2.64 4.02 17.08
N LEU A 185 -2.03 3.01 16.46
CA LEU A 185 -2.66 2.06 15.56
C LEU A 185 -3.77 1.27 16.25
N GLU A 186 -3.50 0.74 17.45
CA GLU A 186 -4.50 0.02 18.24
C GLU A 186 -5.70 0.92 18.59
N ARG A 187 -5.43 2.17 18.99
CA ARG A 187 -6.52 3.14 19.24
C ARG A 187 -7.33 3.42 17.98
N LEU A 188 -6.69 3.58 16.83
CA LEU A 188 -7.36 3.81 15.55
C LEU A 188 -8.26 2.62 15.16
N ASN A 189 -7.75 1.41 15.30
CA ASN A 189 -8.42 0.19 14.89
C ASN A 189 -9.59 -0.20 15.80
N ASN A 190 -9.48 0.05 17.11
CA ASN A 190 -10.52 -0.25 18.09
C ASN A 190 -11.57 0.87 18.24
N ARG A 191 -11.34 2.06 17.68
CA ARG A 191 -12.29 3.16 17.77
C ARG A 191 -13.55 2.91 16.92
N PRO A 192 -14.76 3.01 17.48
CA PRO A 192 -16.01 2.92 16.72
C PRO A 192 -16.11 4.00 15.63
N MET A 193 -16.46 3.60 14.41
CA MET A 193 -16.67 4.52 13.30
C MET A 193 -18.06 5.15 13.37
N ARG A 194 -18.13 6.48 13.24
CA ARG A 194 -19.33 7.29 13.49
C ARG A 194 -20.59 6.83 12.74
N ARG A 195 -20.46 6.36 11.49
CA ARG A 195 -21.58 5.90 10.66
C ARG A 195 -21.98 4.45 10.91
N LEU A 196 -21.03 3.57 11.17
CA LEU A 196 -21.25 2.12 11.27
C LEU A 196 -21.42 1.63 12.72
N LYS A 197 -21.05 2.47 13.71
CA LYS A 197 -21.02 2.17 15.15
C LYS A 197 -20.21 0.92 15.51
N LYS A 198 -19.41 0.41 14.58
CA LYS A 198 -18.42 -0.66 14.74
C LYS A 198 -17.03 -0.09 14.52
N SER A 199 -16.06 -0.64 15.22
CA SER A 199 -14.64 -0.39 15.01
C SER A 199 -14.13 -1.04 13.73
N ARG A 200 -12.94 -0.65 13.28
CA ARG A 200 -12.31 -1.27 12.10
C ARG A 200 -11.96 -2.72 12.39
N ARG A 201 -11.50 -3.01 13.61
CA ARG A 201 -11.23 -4.38 14.10
C ARG A 201 -12.50 -5.24 14.03
N GLU A 202 -13.61 -4.77 14.59
CA GLU A 202 -14.88 -5.52 14.55
C GLU A 202 -15.35 -5.78 13.12
N LEU A 203 -15.24 -4.79 12.22
CA LEU A 203 -15.56 -5.02 10.81
C LEU A 203 -14.61 -6.03 10.19
N PHE A 204 -13.30 -5.92 10.41
CA PHE A 204 -12.32 -6.84 9.87
C PHE A 204 -12.62 -8.29 10.27
N GLU A 205 -12.83 -8.54 11.56
CA GLU A 205 -13.14 -9.87 12.08
C GLU A 205 -14.46 -10.43 11.52
N THR A 206 -15.47 -9.57 11.31
CA THR A 206 -16.80 -10.01 10.85
C THR A 206 -16.95 -10.08 9.33
N VAL A 207 -16.18 -9.31 8.56
CA VAL A 207 -16.33 -9.24 7.10
C VAL A 207 -15.07 -9.68 6.36
N ASP A 208 -13.90 -9.14 6.67
CA ASP A 208 -12.70 -9.36 5.87
C ASP A 208 -12.05 -10.71 6.19
N ARG A 209 -11.80 -11.00 7.47
CA ARG A 209 -11.10 -12.20 7.92
C ARG A 209 -11.75 -13.51 7.45
N PRO A 210 -13.08 -13.69 7.47
CA PRO A 210 -13.71 -14.92 6.96
C PRO A 210 -13.55 -15.13 5.45
N ASN A 211 -13.24 -14.07 4.70
CA ASN A 211 -13.13 -14.08 3.24
C ASN A 211 -11.68 -13.98 2.73
N ALA A 212 -10.73 -13.79 3.66
CA ALA A 212 -9.30 -13.71 3.41
C ALA A 212 -8.70 -15.11 3.18
N LEU A 213 -7.48 -15.14 2.65
CA LEU A 213 -6.68 -16.33 2.52
C LEU A 213 -6.00 -16.64 3.87
N PRO A 214 -5.74 -17.92 4.19
CA PRO A 214 -5.00 -18.29 5.39
C PRO A 214 -3.57 -17.75 5.32
N LEU A 215 -3.00 -17.41 6.48
CA LEU A 215 -1.57 -17.10 6.58
C LEU A 215 -0.77 -18.42 6.56
N PRO A 216 0.22 -18.59 5.65
CA PRO A 216 1.13 -19.72 5.69
C PRO A 216 1.85 -19.84 7.03
N ALA A 217 2.12 -21.07 7.48
CA ALA A 217 2.78 -21.30 8.76
C ALA A 217 4.23 -20.82 8.79
N ARG A 218 4.91 -20.80 7.62
CA ARG A 218 6.28 -20.30 7.49
C ARG A 218 6.24 -18.91 6.85
N PRO A 219 6.93 -17.92 7.47
CA PRO A 219 7.05 -16.61 6.86
C PRO A 219 7.88 -16.70 5.57
N TYR A 220 7.62 -15.78 4.63
CA TYR A 220 8.51 -15.57 3.49
C TYR A 220 9.88 -15.07 3.98
N GLU A 221 10.95 -15.64 3.45
CA GLU A 221 12.33 -15.25 3.73
C GLU A 221 12.88 -14.49 2.52
N TYR A 222 13.28 -13.23 2.74
CA TYR A 222 13.92 -12.43 1.70
C TYR A 222 15.33 -12.96 1.43
N ALA A 223 15.67 -13.10 0.15
CA ALA A 223 16.99 -13.53 -0.30
C ALA A 223 17.46 -12.66 -1.47
N GLU A 224 18.76 -12.35 -1.47
CA GLU A 224 19.42 -11.64 -2.57
C GLU A 224 20.22 -12.62 -3.39
N TRP A 225 19.99 -12.60 -4.71
CA TRP A 225 20.62 -13.52 -5.64
C TRP A 225 21.78 -12.81 -6.34
N TYR A 226 23.00 -13.28 -6.07
CA TYR A 226 24.20 -12.80 -6.74
C TYR A 226 24.65 -13.82 -7.79
N LYS A 227 24.82 -13.36 -9.04
CA LYS A 227 25.54 -14.15 -10.06
C LYS A 227 27.00 -13.75 -10.01
N SER A 228 27.83 -14.58 -9.38
CA SER A 228 29.28 -14.41 -9.38
C SER A 228 29.97 -15.57 -10.12
N ARG A 229 31.11 -15.26 -10.74
CA ARG A 229 31.98 -16.27 -11.34
C ARG A 229 32.97 -16.72 -10.27
N VAL A 230 32.93 -18.01 -9.93
CA VAL A 230 33.84 -18.61 -8.95
C VAL A 230 35.28 -18.36 -9.41
N ASN A 231 36.09 -17.75 -8.54
CA ASN A 231 37.50 -17.55 -8.81
C ASN A 231 38.25 -18.89 -8.69
N VAL A 232 39.46 -18.98 -9.24
CA VAL A 232 40.26 -20.22 -9.30
C VAL A 232 40.62 -20.75 -7.91
N ASP A 233 40.60 -19.87 -6.90
CA ASP A 233 40.77 -20.21 -5.48
C ASP A 233 39.49 -20.75 -4.82
N TYR A 234 38.41 -21.00 -5.57
CA TYR A 234 37.10 -21.47 -5.10
C TYR A 234 36.39 -20.51 -4.13
N HIS A 235 36.83 -19.25 -4.04
CA HIS A 235 36.16 -18.24 -3.23
C HIS A 235 35.26 -17.36 -4.11
N ILE A 236 34.17 -16.90 -3.51
CA ILE A 236 33.28 -15.89 -4.07
C ILE A 236 33.28 -14.74 -3.08
N GLU A 237 33.68 -13.56 -3.54
CA GLU A 237 33.50 -12.31 -2.80
C GLU A 237 32.07 -11.80 -3.01
N VAL A 238 31.40 -11.46 -1.91
CA VAL A 238 30.07 -10.85 -1.92
C VAL A 238 30.21 -9.51 -1.22
N ASP A 239 30.06 -8.42 -1.97
CA ASP A 239 30.05 -7.07 -1.39
C ASP A 239 28.76 -6.89 -0.56
N HIS A 240 28.92 -6.53 0.72
CA HIS A 240 27.85 -6.21 1.65
C HIS A 240 27.64 -4.71 1.79
#